data_AF-A0A4Q6AGI5-F1
#
_entry.id   AF-A0A4Q6AGI5-F1
#
_cell.length_a   1.000
_cell.length_b   1.000
_cell.length_c   1.000
_cell.angle_alpha   90.00
_cell.angle_beta   90.00
_cell.angle_gamma   90.00
#
_symmetry.space_group_name_H-M   'P 1'
#
loop_
_entity.id
_entity.type
_entity.pdbx_description
1 polymer ?
#
loop_
_entity_poly.entity_id
_entity_poly.type
_entity_poly.pdbx_seq_one_letter_code
_entity_poly.pdbx_strand_id
1 'polypeptide(L)'
;MKFIAYPLLTLLGVLATVSIWVNLFHMQPALEATSLSLTEWVYLAILWMLGGGLFSWALSRDIAIWSTDTDIMDESDKDHPLVLKVNALVKEIGLPVNPLVGVYRSPETNIFTSGPFPKRSVLSVSQGFLKLSDEEQNLLIYSELQKIKNLDTALLVFCHGMTHGFVLYISRLLAFLLGTSFRQTEGSSSSTYPEIIVNVITTFFLTLFGSVVVFALSRARHRRGDQAVLARYGKAGLETMLQTLSRTAASLEHYDLFTIALKANHKARFWESPMPSHPSMKNRLRSAA
;
A
#
# COMPACT_ATOMS: atom_id res chain seq x y z
N MET A 1 -13.94 -8.47 -11.79
CA MET A 1 -14.19 -7.04 -12.08
C MET A 1 -13.29 -6.08 -11.29
N LYS A 2 -13.11 -6.23 -9.96
CA LYS A 2 -12.29 -5.31 -9.13
C LYS A 2 -10.84 -5.10 -9.60
N PHE A 3 -10.18 -6.16 -10.09
CA PHE A 3 -8.80 -6.11 -10.61
C PHE A 3 -8.61 -5.24 -11.85
N ILE A 4 -9.70 -4.89 -12.54
CA ILE A 4 -9.67 -4.02 -13.71
C ILE A 4 -10.23 -2.64 -13.33
N ALA A 5 -11.30 -2.61 -12.54
CA ALA A 5 -11.98 -1.37 -12.17
C ALA A 5 -11.10 -0.43 -11.32
N TYR A 6 -10.43 -0.92 -10.27
CA TYR A 6 -9.62 -0.05 -9.41
C TYR A 6 -8.41 0.55 -10.15
N PRO A 7 -7.61 -0.23 -10.90
CA PRO A 7 -6.53 0.33 -11.71
C PRO A 7 -7.02 1.33 -12.76
N LEU A 8 -8.17 1.06 -13.39
CA LEU A 8 -8.75 1.99 -14.37
C LEU A 8 -9.18 3.29 -13.70
N LEU A 9 -9.81 3.24 -12.53
CA LEU A 9 -10.16 4.43 -11.76
C LEU A 9 -8.92 5.20 -11.30
N THR A 10 -7.86 4.50 -10.89
CA THR A 10 -6.56 5.12 -10.61
C THR A 10 -6.02 5.85 -11.83
N LEU A 11 -6.03 5.21 -13.01
CA LEU A 11 -5.61 5.82 -14.26
C LEU A 11 -6.44 7.07 -14.60
N LEU A 12 -7.78 6.99 -14.51
CA LEU A 12 -8.65 8.11 -14.80
C LEU A 12 -8.45 9.29 -13.85
N GLY A 13 -8.34 9.01 -12.54
CA GLY A 13 -8.05 10.06 -11.55
C GLY A 13 -6.70 10.72 -11.78
N VAL A 14 -5.70 9.93 -12.18
CA VAL A 14 -4.37 10.38 -12.56
C VAL A 14 -4.41 11.30 -13.78
N LEU A 15 -5.06 10.88 -14.87
CA LEU A 15 -5.19 11.67 -16.10
C LEU A 15 -5.96 12.99 -15.86
N ALA A 16 -7.03 12.93 -15.07
CA ALA A 16 -7.77 14.11 -14.64
C ALA A 16 -6.87 15.08 -13.86
N THR A 17 -6.02 14.57 -12.98
CA THR A 17 -5.07 15.38 -12.22
C THR A 17 -4.08 16.08 -13.14
N VAL A 18 -3.46 15.37 -14.09
CA VAL A 18 -2.55 16.00 -15.09
C VAL A 18 -3.26 17.14 -15.81
N SER A 19 -4.47 16.88 -16.31
CA SER A 19 -5.25 17.89 -17.05
C SER A 19 -5.52 19.14 -16.21
N ILE A 20 -5.93 18.96 -14.95
CA ILE A 20 -6.17 20.09 -14.03
C ILE A 20 -4.88 20.90 -13.83
N TRP A 21 -3.75 20.25 -13.58
CA TRP A 21 -2.47 20.93 -13.33
C TRP A 21 -1.94 21.67 -14.57
N VAL A 22 -1.97 21.03 -15.73
CA VAL A 22 -1.52 21.65 -16.99
C VAL A 22 -2.33 22.91 -17.28
N ASN A 23 -3.65 22.86 -17.11
CA ASN A 23 -4.52 24.02 -17.32
C ASN A 23 -4.36 25.08 -16.23
N LEU A 24 -4.24 24.70 -14.96
CA LEU A 24 -4.14 25.63 -13.84
C LEU A 24 -2.84 26.46 -13.90
N PHE A 25 -1.72 25.82 -14.21
CA PHE A 25 -0.41 26.46 -14.27
C PHE A 25 -0.02 26.92 -15.68
N HIS A 26 -0.95 26.82 -16.63
CA HIS A 26 -0.74 27.22 -18.03
C HIS A 26 0.56 26.61 -18.61
N MET A 27 0.77 25.33 -18.37
CA MET A 27 2.04 24.65 -18.70
C MET A 27 2.14 24.26 -20.18
N GLN A 28 1.12 24.54 -21.00
CA GLN A 28 1.11 24.25 -22.43
C GLN A 28 2.36 24.76 -23.17
N PRO A 29 2.81 26.02 -23.00
CA PRO A 29 4.00 26.51 -23.71
C PRO A 29 5.28 25.78 -23.28
N ALA A 30 5.39 25.38 -22.00
CA ALA A 30 6.53 24.62 -21.50
C ALA A 30 6.53 23.18 -22.05
N LEU A 31 5.34 22.57 -22.19
CA LEU A 31 5.19 21.26 -22.82
C LEU A 31 5.49 21.33 -24.32
N GLU A 32 5.05 22.38 -25.03
CA GLU A 32 5.38 22.60 -26.45
C GLU A 32 6.87 22.88 -26.68
N ALA A 33 7.57 23.44 -25.69
CA ALA A 33 9.02 23.61 -25.71
C ALA A 33 9.77 22.27 -25.57
N THR A 34 9.10 21.22 -25.09
CA THR A 34 9.64 19.87 -25.19
C THR A 34 9.36 19.31 -26.58
N SER A 35 10.32 18.59 -27.18
CA SER A 35 10.15 17.97 -28.50
C SER A 35 9.14 16.80 -28.52
N LEU A 36 8.31 16.66 -27.47
CA LEU A 36 7.34 15.60 -27.28
C LEU A 36 5.93 16.18 -27.39
N SER A 37 5.11 15.53 -28.20
CA SER A 37 3.68 15.78 -28.30
C SER A 37 2.95 15.42 -26.99
N LEU A 38 1.77 16.02 -26.78
CA LEU A 38 0.89 15.69 -25.64
C LEU A 38 0.59 14.17 -25.55
N THR A 39 0.44 13.52 -26.70
CA THR A 39 0.19 12.09 -26.80
C THR A 39 1.36 11.27 -26.28
N GLU A 40 2.60 11.64 -26.59
CA GLU A 40 3.81 10.97 -26.09
C GLU A 40 3.96 11.16 -24.57
N TRP A 41 3.65 12.36 -24.06
CA TRP A 41 3.61 12.62 -22.62
C TRP A 41 2.64 11.70 -21.87
N VAL A 42 1.44 11.49 -22.43
CA VAL A 42 0.43 10.58 -21.86
C VAL A 42 0.90 9.13 -21.92
N TYR A 43 1.50 8.68 -23.02
CA TYR A 43 2.02 7.31 -23.12
C TYR A 43 3.13 7.04 -22.11
N LEU A 44 4.06 7.98 -21.94
CA LEU A 44 5.10 7.89 -20.91
C LEU A 44 4.49 7.88 -19.50
N ALA A 45 3.49 8.71 -19.22
CA ALA A 45 2.80 8.70 -17.93
C ALA A 45 2.15 7.33 -17.63
N ILE A 46 1.46 6.75 -18.63
CA ILE A 46 0.86 5.41 -18.52
C ILE A 46 1.94 4.35 -18.30
N LEU A 47 3.06 4.44 -19.02
CA LEU A 47 4.18 3.51 -18.88
C LEU A 47 4.77 3.54 -17.46
N TRP A 48 5.03 4.73 -16.92
CA TRP A 48 5.55 4.89 -15.55
C TRP A 48 4.54 4.44 -14.50
N MET A 49 3.26 4.70 -14.71
CA MET A 49 2.20 4.25 -13.83
C MET A 49 2.08 2.71 -13.83
N LEU A 50 1.92 2.09 -14.99
CA LEU A 50 1.81 0.63 -15.09
C LEU A 50 3.11 -0.05 -14.66
N GLY A 51 4.26 0.49 -15.07
CA GLY A 51 5.57 -0.01 -14.67
C GLY A 51 5.76 0.03 -13.14
N GLY A 52 5.43 1.16 -12.51
CA GLY A 52 5.45 1.30 -11.05
C GLY A 52 4.54 0.29 -10.36
N GLY A 53 3.31 0.13 -10.85
CA GLY A 53 2.35 -0.87 -10.36
C GLY A 53 2.87 -2.30 -10.47
N LEU A 54 3.31 -2.70 -11.67
CA LEU A 54 3.79 -4.05 -11.96
C LEU A 54 5.05 -4.40 -11.15
N PHE A 55 6.01 -3.47 -11.08
CA PHE A 55 7.23 -3.67 -10.29
C PHE A 55 6.91 -3.85 -8.80
N SER A 56 6.07 -2.96 -8.26
CA SER A 56 5.62 -3.01 -6.86
C SER A 56 4.90 -4.30 -6.54
N TRP A 57 3.99 -4.72 -7.42
CA TRP A 57 3.23 -5.95 -7.27
C TRP A 57 4.12 -7.18 -7.35
N ALA A 58 4.98 -7.30 -8.38
CA ALA A 58 5.85 -8.45 -8.60
C ALA A 58 6.84 -8.68 -7.46
N LEU A 59 7.38 -7.59 -6.90
CA LEU A 59 8.36 -7.63 -5.80
C LEU A 59 7.74 -7.50 -4.41
N SER A 60 6.42 -7.34 -4.31
CA SER A 60 5.73 -7.05 -3.04
C SER A 60 6.07 -8.01 -1.89
N ARG A 61 6.22 -9.31 -2.18
CA ARG A 61 6.63 -10.32 -1.20
C ARG A 61 8.05 -10.06 -0.71
N ASP A 62 8.99 -9.94 -1.65
CA ASP A 62 10.41 -9.90 -1.34
C ASP A 62 10.79 -8.55 -0.69
N ILE A 63 10.18 -7.45 -1.13
CA ILE A 63 10.27 -6.14 -0.47
C ILE A 63 9.74 -6.23 0.95
N ALA A 64 8.61 -6.91 1.19
CA ALA A 64 8.05 -7.01 2.53
C ALA A 64 8.99 -7.75 3.49
N ILE A 65 9.54 -8.88 3.05
CA ILE A 65 10.52 -9.68 3.82
C ILE A 65 11.75 -8.82 4.14
N TRP A 66 12.34 -8.18 3.13
CA TRP A 66 13.55 -7.36 3.27
C TRP A 66 13.31 -6.13 4.16
N SER A 67 12.21 -5.40 3.95
CA SER A 67 11.92 -4.16 4.68
C SER A 67 11.66 -4.35 6.18
N THR A 68 11.41 -5.59 6.61
CA THR A 68 11.12 -5.93 8.00
C THR A 68 12.16 -6.82 8.63
N ASP A 69 13.20 -7.20 7.89
CA ASP A 69 14.14 -8.26 8.27
C ASP A 69 13.37 -9.49 8.81
N THR A 70 12.30 -9.90 8.08
CA THR A 70 11.51 -11.07 8.45
C THR A 70 12.39 -12.32 8.36
N ASP A 71 12.51 -13.02 9.48
CA ASP A 71 13.12 -14.34 9.55
C ASP A 71 12.12 -15.38 9.05
N ILE A 72 12.44 -16.05 7.95
CA ILE A 72 11.52 -17.00 7.30
C ILE A 72 11.68 -18.36 7.96
N MET A 73 10.57 -18.89 8.47
CA MET A 73 10.51 -20.23 9.04
C MET A 73 10.72 -21.26 7.94
N ASP A 74 11.74 -22.09 8.11
CA ASP A 74 12.15 -23.09 7.12
C ASP A 74 11.56 -24.47 7.43
N GLU A 75 12.10 -25.51 6.80
CA GLU A 75 11.63 -26.88 6.99
C GLU A 75 11.94 -27.44 8.39
N SER A 76 12.92 -26.87 9.09
CA SER A 76 13.23 -27.22 10.48
C SER A 76 12.18 -26.69 11.46
N ASP A 77 11.49 -25.61 11.10
CA ASP A 77 10.41 -24.98 11.87
C ASP A 77 9.01 -25.57 11.57
N LYS A 78 8.91 -26.66 10.81
CA LYS A 78 7.62 -27.24 10.41
C LYS A 78 6.69 -27.58 11.58
N ASP A 79 7.27 -27.93 12.73
CA ASP A 79 6.55 -28.29 13.95
C ASP A 79 6.30 -27.08 14.87
N HIS A 80 6.73 -25.88 14.45
CA HIS A 80 6.51 -24.65 15.19
C HIS A 80 5.00 -24.35 15.29
N PRO A 81 4.46 -23.99 16.48
CA PRO A 81 3.01 -23.79 16.67
C PRO A 81 2.39 -22.79 15.69
N LEU A 82 3.12 -21.74 15.32
CA LEU A 82 2.65 -20.77 14.32
C LEU A 82 2.47 -21.41 12.93
N VAL A 83 3.43 -22.22 12.48
CA VAL A 83 3.39 -22.88 11.17
C VAL A 83 2.22 -23.87 11.13
N LEU A 84 2.04 -24.65 12.18
CA LEU A 84 0.91 -25.58 12.32
C LEU A 84 -0.43 -24.85 12.28
N LYS A 85 -0.58 -23.73 13.00
CA LYS A 85 -1.79 -22.88 12.96
C LYS A 85 -2.07 -22.34 11.57
N VAL A 86 -1.07 -21.76 10.91
CA VAL A 86 -1.21 -21.22 9.54
C VAL A 86 -1.61 -22.33 8.57
N ASN A 87 -0.97 -23.50 8.63
CA ASN A 87 -1.29 -24.65 7.77
C ASN A 87 -2.73 -25.13 7.96
N ALA A 88 -3.20 -25.21 9.22
CA ALA A 88 -4.58 -25.60 9.52
C ALA A 88 -5.59 -24.59 8.94
N LEU A 89 -5.35 -23.29 9.13
CA LEU A 89 -6.23 -22.23 8.63
C LEU A 89 -6.20 -22.10 7.10
N VAL A 90 -5.04 -22.27 6.47
CA VAL A 90 -4.90 -22.31 5.00
C VAL A 90 -5.77 -23.43 4.43
N LYS A 91 -5.69 -24.63 5.02
CA LYS A 91 -6.51 -25.77 4.61
C LYS A 91 -8.00 -25.48 4.80
N GLU A 92 -8.37 -24.87 5.93
CA GLU A 92 -9.75 -24.49 6.23
C GLU A 92 -10.33 -23.53 5.18
N ILE A 93 -9.58 -22.49 4.79
CA ILE A 93 -10.05 -21.50 3.80
C ILE A 93 -9.89 -21.97 2.35
N GLY A 94 -9.25 -23.12 2.10
CA GLY A 94 -8.99 -23.64 0.76
C GLY A 94 -8.00 -22.81 -0.05
N LEU A 95 -6.92 -22.31 0.57
CA LEU A 95 -5.84 -21.67 -0.17
C LEU A 95 -5.02 -22.76 -0.90
N PRO A 96 -4.64 -22.58 -2.18
CA PRO A 96 -3.98 -23.63 -2.95
C PRO A 96 -2.54 -23.94 -2.48
N VAL A 97 -1.89 -22.99 -1.82
CA VAL A 97 -0.48 -23.07 -1.38
C VAL A 97 -0.37 -22.32 -0.06
N ASN A 98 0.44 -22.85 0.87
CA ASN A 98 0.77 -22.14 2.11
C ASN A 98 1.63 -20.91 1.81
N PRO A 99 1.32 -19.72 2.36
CA PRO A 99 2.24 -18.60 2.30
C PRO A 99 3.53 -18.95 3.04
N LEU A 100 4.64 -18.28 2.70
CA LEU A 100 5.80 -18.28 3.57
C LEU A 100 5.39 -17.72 4.93
N VAL A 101 5.85 -18.35 6.02
CA VAL A 101 5.60 -17.88 7.38
C VAL A 101 6.90 -17.31 7.90
N GLY A 102 6.85 -16.15 8.54
CA GLY A 102 8.04 -15.57 9.14
C GLY A 102 7.77 -14.70 10.35
N VAL A 103 8.83 -14.46 11.11
CA VAL A 103 8.78 -13.64 12.33
C VAL A 103 9.77 -12.49 12.19
N TYR A 104 9.32 -11.27 12.46
CA TYR A 104 10.21 -10.10 12.49
C TYR A 104 10.32 -9.51 13.89
N ARG A 105 11.45 -8.85 14.12
CA ARG A 105 11.83 -8.30 15.43
C ARG A 105 11.11 -6.99 15.68
N SER A 106 9.93 -7.07 16.28
CA SER A 106 9.24 -5.91 16.85
C SER A 106 8.48 -6.32 18.11
N PRO A 107 8.59 -5.53 19.20
CA PRO A 107 7.84 -5.78 20.44
C PRO A 107 6.35 -5.47 20.29
N GLU A 108 5.98 -4.70 19.26
CA GLU A 108 4.60 -4.35 18.95
C GLU A 108 3.86 -5.56 18.42
N THR A 109 2.56 -5.68 18.70
CA THR A 109 1.75 -6.77 18.17
C THR A 109 1.25 -6.40 16.78
N ASN A 110 1.78 -7.10 15.77
CA ASN A 110 1.44 -6.84 14.39
C ASN A 110 1.56 -8.13 13.56
N ILE A 111 0.73 -8.21 12.55
CA ILE A 111 0.67 -9.27 11.55
C ILE A 111 0.31 -8.63 10.22
N PHE A 112 0.94 -9.09 9.16
CA PHE A 112 0.61 -8.67 7.82
C PHE A 112 0.85 -9.80 6.81
N THR A 113 0.24 -9.62 5.66
CA THR A 113 0.47 -10.45 4.49
C THR A 113 0.98 -9.61 3.34
N SER A 114 1.75 -10.21 2.43
CA SER A 114 2.20 -9.58 1.19
C SER A 114 2.39 -10.60 0.07
N GLY A 115 2.44 -10.14 -1.18
CA GLY A 115 2.78 -10.94 -2.35
C GLY A 115 1.86 -10.73 -3.55
N PRO A 116 2.35 -10.98 -4.78
CA PRO A 116 1.59 -10.75 -6.01
C PRO A 116 0.42 -11.72 -6.18
N PHE A 117 0.55 -12.95 -5.68
CA PHE A 117 -0.42 -14.03 -5.85
C PHE A 117 -0.44 -14.95 -4.62
N PRO A 118 -1.48 -15.79 -4.42
CA PRO A 118 -1.53 -16.72 -3.29
C PRO A 118 -0.41 -17.76 -3.33
N LYS A 119 0.06 -18.11 -4.53
CA LYS A 119 1.20 -19.03 -4.71
C LYS A 119 2.56 -18.40 -4.38
N ARG A 120 2.62 -17.07 -4.28
CA ARG A 120 3.84 -16.30 -3.99
C ARG A 120 3.50 -15.23 -2.98
N SER A 121 3.17 -15.64 -1.77
CA SER A 121 2.82 -14.76 -0.66
C SER A 121 3.62 -15.07 0.60
N VAL A 122 3.62 -14.12 1.52
CA VAL A 122 4.22 -14.23 2.85
C VAL A 122 3.20 -13.76 3.88
N LEU A 123 3.17 -14.42 5.03
CA LEU A 123 2.52 -14.02 6.25
C LEU A 123 3.61 -13.81 7.30
N SER A 124 3.80 -12.56 7.72
CA SER A 124 4.81 -12.19 8.69
C SER A 124 4.12 -11.75 9.98
N VAL A 125 4.61 -12.23 11.12
CA VAL A 125 4.15 -11.83 12.45
C VAL A 125 5.28 -11.17 13.23
N SER A 126 4.96 -10.23 14.10
CA SER A 126 5.96 -9.66 15.01
C SER A 126 6.21 -10.58 16.21
N GLN A 127 7.32 -10.36 16.92
CA GLN A 127 7.53 -11.02 18.23
C GLN A 127 6.43 -10.66 19.25
N GLY A 128 5.89 -9.44 19.21
CA GLY A 128 4.75 -9.04 20.04
C GLY A 128 3.45 -9.80 19.72
N PHE A 129 3.29 -10.28 18.48
CA PHE A 129 2.14 -11.10 18.09
C PHE A 129 2.15 -12.48 18.75
N LEU A 130 3.33 -13.08 18.94
CA LEU A 130 3.46 -14.40 19.57
C LEU A 130 3.01 -14.42 21.04
N LYS A 131 2.86 -13.25 21.67
CA LYS A 131 2.38 -13.10 23.06
C LYS A 131 0.85 -13.10 23.19
N LEU A 132 0.13 -13.03 22.07
CA LEU A 132 -1.33 -13.09 22.06
C LEU A 132 -1.83 -14.48 22.44
N SER A 133 -3.07 -14.55 22.91
CA SER A 133 -3.72 -15.85 23.15
C SER A 133 -3.95 -16.61 21.85
N ASP A 134 -4.11 -17.93 21.93
CA ASP A 134 -4.36 -18.77 20.75
C ASP A 134 -5.61 -18.35 19.96
N GLU A 135 -6.65 -17.92 20.67
CA GLU A 135 -7.87 -17.41 20.05
C GLU A 135 -7.60 -16.13 19.24
N GLU A 136 -6.91 -15.16 19.84
CA GLU A 136 -6.57 -13.89 19.19
C GLU A 136 -5.67 -14.10 17.97
N GLN A 137 -4.68 -15.00 18.08
CA GLN A 137 -3.81 -15.35 16.96
C GLN A 137 -4.60 -15.95 15.81
N ASN A 138 -5.49 -16.91 16.09
CA ASN A 138 -6.30 -17.57 15.05
C ASN A 138 -7.20 -16.58 14.32
N LEU A 139 -7.86 -15.67 15.04
CA LEU A 139 -8.73 -14.65 14.46
C LEU A 139 -7.96 -13.72 13.51
N LEU A 140 -6.80 -13.24 13.94
CA LEU A 140 -5.96 -12.34 13.16
C LEU A 140 -5.32 -13.03 11.95
N ILE A 141 -4.78 -14.24 12.10
CA ILE A 141 -4.23 -15.03 11.00
C ILE A 141 -5.33 -15.33 9.97
N TYR A 142 -6.51 -15.75 10.42
CA TYR A 142 -7.63 -16.04 9.53
C TYR A 142 -8.03 -14.81 8.71
N SER A 143 -8.16 -13.64 9.35
CA SER A 143 -8.49 -12.38 8.68
C SER A 143 -7.45 -11.99 7.62
N GLU A 144 -6.16 -12.20 7.91
CA GLU A 144 -5.07 -11.92 7.00
C GLU A 144 -4.98 -12.91 5.82
N LEU A 145 -5.17 -14.21 6.08
CA LEU A 145 -5.19 -15.23 5.03
C LEU A 145 -6.34 -15.00 4.03
N GLN A 146 -7.49 -14.49 4.51
CA GLN A 146 -8.59 -14.09 3.62
C GLN A 146 -8.21 -12.95 2.67
N LYS A 147 -7.31 -12.05 3.07
CA LYS A 147 -6.79 -10.99 2.18
C LYS A 147 -5.91 -11.57 1.08
N ILE A 148 -5.08 -12.58 1.39
CA ILE A 148 -4.31 -13.34 0.38
C ILE A 148 -5.27 -14.04 -0.58
N LYS A 149 -6.24 -14.80 -0.06
CA LYS A 149 -7.22 -15.55 -0.87
C LYS A 149 -7.95 -14.65 -1.86
N ASN A 150 -8.33 -13.46 -1.40
CA ASN A 150 -9.06 -12.48 -2.21
C ASN A 150 -8.16 -11.59 -3.08
N LEU A 151 -6.84 -11.78 -3.04
CA LEU A 151 -5.82 -10.96 -3.71
C LEU A 151 -5.86 -9.47 -3.31
N ASP A 152 -6.39 -9.15 -2.13
CA ASP A 152 -6.61 -7.75 -1.74
C ASP A 152 -5.33 -7.00 -1.49
N THR A 153 -4.36 -7.67 -0.88
CA THR A 153 -3.04 -7.12 -0.63
C THR A 153 -2.30 -6.87 -1.95
N ALA A 154 -2.38 -7.81 -2.90
CA ALA A 154 -1.78 -7.68 -4.23
C ALA A 154 -2.35 -6.47 -4.99
N LEU A 155 -3.68 -6.31 -4.98
CA LEU A 155 -4.35 -5.19 -5.64
C LEU A 155 -4.01 -3.85 -5.00
N LEU A 156 -3.93 -3.80 -3.67
CA LEU A 156 -3.58 -2.59 -2.93
C LEU A 156 -2.17 -2.13 -3.25
N VAL A 157 -1.20 -3.05 -3.22
CA VAL A 157 0.19 -2.77 -3.58
C VAL A 157 0.31 -2.35 -5.05
N PHE A 158 -0.43 -2.99 -5.95
CA PHE A 158 -0.44 -2.62 -7.37
C PHE A 158 -0.95 -1.18 -7.57
N CYS A 159 -2.09 -0.82 -7.00
CA CYS A 159 -2.64 0.54 -7.09
C CYS A 159 -1.74 1.59 -6.42
N HIS A 160 -1.08 1.23 -5.33
CA HIS A 160 -0.10 2.10 -4.67
C HIS A 160 1.12 2.31 -5.58
N GLY A 161 1.68 1.25 -6.14
CA GLY A 161 2.78 1.32 -7.11
C GLY A 161 2.42 2.17 -8.33
N MET A 162 1.20 2.05 -8.84
CA MET A 162 0.69 2.90 -9.94
C MET A 162 0.69 4.37 -9.56
N THR A 163 0.14 4.69 -8.39
CA THR A 163 0.08 6.05 -7.86
C THR A 163 1.48 6.62 -7.70
N HIS A 164 2.40 5.88 -7.08
CA HIS A 164 3.77 6.34 -6.84
C HIS A 164 4.59 6.47 -8.12
N GLY A 165 4.50 5.52 -9.05
CA GLY A 165 5.19 5.59 -10.34
C GLY A 165 4.76 6.82 -11.14
N PHE A 166 3.46 7.13 -11.12
CA PHE A 166 2.93 8.34 -11.75
C PHE A 166 3.40 9.63 -11.07
N VAL A 167 3.34 9.70 -9.74
CA VAL A 167 3.80 10.87 -8.96
C VAL A 167 5.29 11.14 -9.24
N LEU A 168 6.14 10.11 -9.19
CA LEU A 168 7.56 10.24 -9.48
C LEU A 168 7.83 10.79 -10.88
N TYR A 169 7.08 10.33 -11.88
CA TYR A 169 7.21 10.80 -13.25
C TYR A 169 6.81 12.27 -13.39
N ILE A 170 5.63 12.66 -12.91
CA ILE A 170 5.14 14.04 -13.02
C ILE A 170 6.01 15.00 -12.21
N SER A 171 6.44 14.63 -11.01
CA SER A 171 7.34 15.46 -10.22
C SER A 171 8.66 15.72 -10.94
N ARG A 172 9.22 14.72 -11.62
CA ARG A 172 10.45 14.88 -12.42
C ARG A 172 10.20 15.71 -13.68
N LEU A 173 9.07 15.50 -14.35
CA LEU A 173 8.68 16.29 -15.50
C LEU A 173 8.57 17.78 -15.14
N LEU A 174 7.85 18.10 -14.08
CA LEU A 174 7.65 19.47 -13.64
C LEU A 174 8.96 20.11 -13.19
N ALA A 175 9.81 19.37 -12.47
CA ALA A 175 11.16 19.84 -12.13
C ALA A 175 11.99 20.15 -13.39
N PHE A 176 11.92 19.29 -14.42
CA PHE A 176 12.59 19.55 -15.70
C PHE A 176 12.05 20.81 -16.39
N LEU A 177 10.72 20.94 -16.54
CA LEU A 177 10.10 22.09 -17.20
C LEU A 177 10.41 23.40 -16.47
N LEU A 178 10.30 23.41 -15.14
CA LEU A 178 10.53 24.62 -14.34
C LEU A 178 12.02 24.93 -14.17
N GLY A 179 12.86 23.91 -14.07
CA GLY A 179 14.32 24.05 -14.07
C GLY A 179 14.83 24.62 -15.39
N THR A 180 14.18 24.31 -16.52
CA THR A 180 14.49 24.97 -17.81
C THR A 180 14.06 26.44 -17.86
N SER A 181 12.95 26.82 -17.21
CA SER A 181 12.50 28.23 -17.13
C SER A 181 13.39 29.08 -16.21
N PHE A 182 13.88 28.53 -15.09
CA PHE A 182 14.79 29.25 -14.19
C PHE A 182 16.23 29.38 -14.72
N ARG A 183 16.61 28.58 -15.72
CA ARG A 183 17.93 28.63 -16.36
C ARG A 183 18.12 29.77 -17.37
N GLN A 184 17.05 30.44 -17.79
CA GLN A 184 17.13 31.51 -18.78
C GLN A 184 17.46 32.89 -18.20
N THR A 185 17.52 33.04 -16.88
CA THR A 185 17.94 34.30 -16.25
C THR A 185 19.43 34.24 -15.92
N GLU A 186 20.22 35.02 -16.67
CA GLU A 186 21.68 35.06 -16.64
C GLU A 186 22.28 35.07 -15.22
N GLY A 187 23.30 34.23 -15.01
CA GLY A 187 24.37 34.50 -14.04
C GLY A 187 24.18 34.08 -12.58
N SER A 188 23.17 33.31 -12.19
CA SER A 188 23.02 32.87 -10.79
C SER A 188 23.24 31.37 -10.60
N SER A 189 24.13 31.04 -9.65
CA SER A 189 24.41 29.69 -9.17
C SER A 189 23.13 28.93 -8.86
N SER A 190 23.02 27.72 -9.42
CA SER A 190 21.99 26.70 -9.20
C SER A 190 21.21 26.87 -7.89
N SER A 191 20.03 27.50 -7.95
CA SER A 191 19.13 27.47 -6.80
C SER A 191 18.37 26.14 -6.85
N THR A 192 18.84 25.15 -6.10
CA THR A 192 18.18 23.84 -5.93
C THR A 192 16.82 23.96 -5.20
N TYR A 193 16.52 25.13 -4.63
CA TYR A 193 15.40 25.37 -3.74
C TYR A 193 14.01 25.47 -4.42
N PRO A 194 13.81 26.16 -5.57
CA PRO A 194 12.51 26.22 -6.24
C PRO A 194 12.06 24.86 -6.78
N GLU A 195 12.99 24.06 -7.30
CA GLU A 195 12.72 22.70 -7.80
C GLU A 195 12.24 21.77 -6.68
N ILE A 196 12.85 21.84 -5.50
CA ILE A 196 12.43 21.07 -4.33
C ILE A 196 11.02 21.50 -3.88
N ILE A 197 10.73 22.80 -3.83
CA ILE A 197 9.44 23.31 -3.38
C ILE A 197 8.32 22.90 -4.34
N VAL A 198 8.52 23.04 -5.64
CA VAL A 198 7.50 22.63 -6.62
C VAL A 198 7.33 21.12 -6.63
N ASN A 199 8.42 20.36 -6.57
CA ASN A 199 8.34 18.91 -6.46
C ASN A 199 7.57 18.48 -5.19
N VAL A 200 7.80 19.12 -4.05
CA VAL A 200 7.05 18.86 -2.80
C VAL A 200 5.58 19.22 -2.94
N ILE A 201 5.25 20.39 -3.48
CA ILE A 201 3.87 20.86 -3.65
C ILE A 201 3.12 19.98 -4.65
N THR A 202 3.70 19.71 -5.81
CA THR A 202 3.09 18.83 -6.80
C THR A 202 2.93 17.43 -6.22
N THR A 203 3.97 16.84 -5.63
CA THR A 203 3.89 15.51 -4.99
C THR A 203 2.75 15.48 -3.96
N PHE A 204 2.60 16.53 -3.16
CA PHE A 204 1.53 16.66 -2.17
C PHE A 204 0.13 16.62 -2.82
N PHE A 205 -0.12 17.45 -3.82
CA PHE A 205 -1.43 17.52 -4.46
C PHE A 205 -1.74 16.33 -5.38
N LEU A 206 -0.73 15.78 -6.06
CA LEU A 206 -0.89 14.63 -6.95
C LEU A 206 -1.18 13.35 -6.16
N THR A 207 -0.64 13.23 -4.94
CA THR A 207 -0.91 12.07 -4.07
C THR A 207 -2.33 12.09 -3.51
N LEU A 208 -2.97 13.26 -3.42
CA LEU A 208 -4.32 13.40 -2.89
C LEU A 208 -5.34 12.55 -3.67
N PHE A 209 -5.26 12.52 -5.00
CA PHE A 209 -6.23 11.77 -5.82
C PHE A 209 -5.99 10.26 -5.83
N GLY A 210 -4.73 9.82 -5.94
CA GLY A 210 -4.40 8.40 -5.82
C GLY A 210 -4.77 7.82 -4.46
N SER A 211 -4.66 8.64 -3.40
CA SER A 211 -5.02 8.24 -2.05
C SER A 211 -6.50 7.87 -1.91
N VAL A 212 -7.42 8.54 -2.63
CA VAL A 212 -8.86 8.23 -2.55
C VAL A 212 -9.15 6.78 -2.97
N VAL A 213 -8.55 6.34 -4.07
CA VAL A 213 -8.73 4.97 -4.57
C VAL A 213 -8.12 3.95 -3.62
N VAL A 214 -6.91 4.23 -3.13
CA VAL A 214 -6.20 3.39 -2.15
C VAL A 214 -7.00 3.29 -0.83
N PHE A 215 -7.57 4.39 -0.35
CA PHE A 215 -8.42 4.40 0.85
C PHE A 215 -9.73 3.66 0.67
N ALA A 216 -10.38 3.80 -0.49
CA ALA A 216 -11.59 3.04 -0.81
C ALA A 216 -11.30 1.53 -0.85
N LEU A 217 -10.19 1.14 -1.47
CA LEU A 217 -9.75 -0.24 -1.55
C LEU A 217 -9.37 -0.79 -0.17
N SER A 218 -8.64 -0.01 0.64
CA SER A 218 -8.29 -0.36 2.02
C SER A 218 -9.56 -0.65 2.85
N ARG A 219 -10.55 0.25 2.81
CA ARG A 219 -11.82 0.02 3.53
C ARG A 219 -12.58 -1.19 3.01
N ALA A 220 -12.58 -1.43 1.70
CA ALA A 220 -13.26 -2.58 1.11
C ALA A 220 -12.62 -3.92 1.47
N ARG A 221 -11.29 -4.01 1.61
CA ARG A 221 -10.61 -5.23 2.08
C ARG A 221 -10.85 -5.49 3.56
N HIS A 222 -10.83 -4.45 4.40
CA HIS A 222 -11.06 -4.61 5.85
C HIS A 222 -12.47 -5.13 6.13
N ARG A 223 -13.49 -4.56 5.46
CA ARG A 223 -14.88 -5.05 5.59
C ARG A 223 -15.04 -6.53 5.21
N ARG A 224 -14.33 -6.99 4.18
CA ARG A 224 -14.39 -8.41 3.76
C ARG A 224 -13.67 -9.33 4.75
N GLY A 225 -12.55 -8.90 5.33
CA GLY A 225 -11.90 -9.62 6.43
C GLY A 225 -12.83 -9.74 7.65
N ASP A 226 -13.50 -8.64 8.01
CA ASP A 226 -14.46 -8.61 9.14
C ASP A 226 -15.66 -9.53 8.90
N GLN A 227 -16.24 -9.49 7.69
CA GLN A 227 -17.32 -10.38 7.29
C GLN A 227 -16.88 -11.85 7.30
N ALA A 228 -15.66 -12.15 6.87
CA ALA A 228 -15.14 -13.52 6.89
C ALA A 228 -14.96 -14.04 8.32
N VAL A 229 -14.46 -13.20 9.23
CA VAL A 229 -14.32 -13.54 10.66
C VAL A 229 -15.69 -13.70 11.30
N LEU A 230 -16.63 -12.79 11.04
CA LEU A 230 -18.00 -12.87 11.55
C LEU A 230 -18.69 -14.16 11.09
N ALA A 231 -18.55 -14.52 9.82
CA ALA A 231 -19.16 -15.73 9.28
C ALA A 231 -18.59 -17.02 9.91
N ARG A 232 -17.33 -17.02 10.34
CA ARG A 232 -16.63 -18.21 10.84
C ARG A 232 -16.61 -18.34 12.36
N TYR A 233 -16.44 -17.23 13.07
CA TYR A 233 -16.26 -17.17 14.53
C TYR A 233 -17.42 -16.44 15.23
N GLY A 234 -18.43 -16.00 14.48
CA GLY A 234 -19.58 -15.29 15.00
C GLY A 234 -19.23 -13.89 15.51
N LYS A 235 -20.22 -13.25 16.14
CA LYS A 235 -20.11 -11.89 16.64
C LYS A 235 -19.05 -11.79 17.76
N ALA A 236 -18.99 -12.78 18.64
CA ALA A 236 -18.00 -12.83 19.72
C ALA A 236 -16.56 -12.82 19.17
N GLY A 237 -16.25 -13.65 18.17
CA GLY A 237 -14.92 -13.66 17.56
C GLY A 237 -14.55 -12.36 16.85
N LEU A 238 -15.51 -11.72 16.18
CA LEU A 238 -15.29 -10.39 15.59
C LEU A 238 -15.01 -9.33 16.67
N GLU A 239 -15.76 -9.35 17.78
CA GLU A 239 -15.53 -8.44 18.91
C GLU A 239 -14.16 -8.65 19.54
N THR A 240 -13.75 -9.89 19.81
CA THR A 240 -12.41 -10.24 20.31
C THR A 240 -11.34 -9.70 19.35
N MET A 241 -11.44 -9.99 18.05
CA MET A 241 -10.47 -9.50 17.06
C MET A 241 -10.36 -7.97 17.07
N LEU A 242 -11.49 -7.25 17.11
CA LEU A 242 -11.50 -5.79 17.10
C LEU A 242 -10.95 -5.21 18.41
N GLN A 243 -11.20 -5.85 19.54
CA GLN A 243 -10.62 -5.48 20.83
C GLN A 243 -9.10 -5.66 20.83
N THR A 244 -8.60 -6.80 20.36
CA THR A 244 -7.17 -7.06 20.20
C THR A 244 -6.54 -5.99 19.31
N LEU A 245 -7.12 -5.75 18.13
CA LEU A 245 -6.64 -4.71 17.20
C LEU A 245 -6.66 -3.31 17.84
N SER A 246 -7.65 -2.98 18.66
CA SER A 246 -7.72 -1.66 19.32
C SER A 246 -6.66 -1.49 20.40
N ARG A 247 -6.34 -2.55 21.14
CA ARG A 247 -5.26 -2.57 22.14
C ARG A 247 -3.90 -2.41 21.49
N THR A 248 -3.74 -2.99 20.30
CA THR A 248 -2.45 -3.03 19.59
C THR A 248 -2.27 -1.86 18.63
N ALA A 249 -3.34 -1.29 18.08
CA ALA A 249 -3.32 -0.10 17.22
C ALA A 249 -2.82 1.17 17.93
N ALA A 250 -2.82 1.20 19.26
CA ALA A 250 -2.17 2.25 20.03
C ALA A 250 -0.63 2.28 19.83
N SER A 251 -0.04 1.22 19.27
CA SER A 251 1.41 1.08 19.15
C SER A 251 2.03 1.54 17.83
N LEU A 252 1.27 1.61 16.71
CA LEU A 252 1.57 2.41 15.52
C LEU A 252 0.47 2.09 14.49
N GLU A 253 0.01 3.12 13.77
CA GLU A 253 -0.90 2.95 12.64
C GLU A 253 -0.41 1.79 11.76
N HIS A 254 -1.29 0.81 11.48
CA HIS A 254 -1.09 -0.22 10.47
C HIS A 254 -0.91 0.48 9.12
N TYR A 255 0.27 1.06 8.88
CA TYR A 255 0.69 1.53 7.59
C TYR A 255 0.68 0.31 6.68
N ASP A 256 0.21 0.50 5.45
CA ASP A 256 0.57 -0.42 4.38
C ASP A 256 2.09 -0.60 4.46
N LEU A 257 2.56 -1.82 4.62
CA LEU A 257 3.99 -2.10 4.67
C LEU A 257 4.70 -1.59 3.40
N PHE A 258 3.94 -1.41 2.32
CA PHE A 258 4.39 -0.73 1.12
C PHE A 258 4.68 0.77 1.36
N THR A 259 3.85 1.46 2.15
CA THR A 259 4.13 2.81 2.68
C THR A 259 5.32 2.81 3.64
N ILE A 260 5.51 1.79 4.48
CA ILE A 260 6.69 1.68 5.38
C ILE A 260 7.97 1.41 4.57
N ALA A 261 7.93 0.46 3.64
CA ALA A 261 9.02 0.08 2.76
C ALA A 261 9.40 1.22 1.80
N LEU A 262 8.44 2.03 1.35
CA LEU A 262 8.71 3.27 0.61
C LEU A 262 9.15 4.43 1.53
N LYS A 263 8.77 4.43 2.81
CA LYS A 263 9.24 5.37 3.84
C LYS A 263 10.61 5.00 4.42
N ALA A 264 11.29 3.99 3.90
CA ALA A 264 12.63 3.57 4.33
C ALA A 264 13.75 4.62 4.08
N ASN A 265 13.39 5.88 3.81
CA ASN A 265 14.25 7.03 4.08
C ASN A 265 13.74 7.76 5.34
N HIS A 266 14.38 7.42 6.46
CA HIS A 266 14.24 8.09 7.75
C HIS A 266 14.28 9.62 7.61
N LYS A 267 13.14 10.29 7.90
CA LYS A 267 12.96 11.68 8.40
C LYS A 267 11.63 12.33 7.99
N ALA A 268 10.77 11.69 7.19
CA ALA A 268 9.49 12.28 6.81
C ALA A 268 8.32 11.81 7.71
N ARG A 269 8.11 12.48 8.85
CA ARG A 269 6.89 12.40 9.70
C ARG A 269 5.64 13.06 9.07
N PHE A 270 5.61 13.24 7.75
CA PHE A 270 4.64 14.12 7.10
C PHE A 270 3.33 13.43 6.64
N TRP A 271 3.23 12.11 6.78
CA TRP A 271 2.10 11.32 6.26
C TRP A 271 1.01 11.06 7.31
N GLU A 272 0.77 12.02 8.21
CA GLU A 272 -0.42 12.01 9.08
C GLU A 272 -1.61 12.51 8.26
N SER A 273 -2.22 11.61 7.49
CA SER A 273 -3.41 11.91 6.68
C SER A 273 -4.62 12.18 7.60
N PRO A 274 -5.46 13.20 7.33
CA PRO A 274 -6.68 13.49 8.10
C PRO A 274 -7.82 12.48 7.86
N MET A 275 -7.60 11.44 7.05
CA MET A 275 -8.54 10.34 6.85
C MET A 275 -7.92 9.02 7.32
N PRO A 276 -8.46 8.38 8.37
CA PRO A 276 -7.90 7.14 8.86
C PRO A 276 -8.04 6.03 7.80
N SER A 277 -6.91 5.41 7.44
CA SER A 277 -6.82 4.26 6.53
C SER A 277 -7.58 3.03 7.06
N HIS A 278 -7.90 3.04 8.36
CA HIS A 278 -8.69 2.06 9.09
C HIS A 278 -10.05 2.64 9.48
N PRO A 279 -11.17 2.01 9.10
CA PRO A 279 -12.48 2.41 9.61
C PRO A 279 -12.54 2.20 11.13
N SER A 280 -13.17 3.13 11.85
CA SER A 280 -13.33 3.05 13.31
C SER A 280 -14.02 1.76 13.74
N MET A 281 -13.73 1.28 14.96
CA MET A 281 -14.29 0.05 15.50
C MET A 281 -15.83 0.02 15.44
N LYS A 282 -16.48 1.14 15.77
CA LYS A 282 -17.95 1.31 15.65
C LYS A 282 -18.45 1.15 14.21
N ASN A 283 -17.70 1.65 13.23
CA ASN A 283 -18.07 1.52 11.82
C ASN A 283 -17.85 0.10 11.29
N ARG A 284 -16.79 -0.60 11.75
CA ARG A 284 -16.55 -2.00 11.40
C ARG A 284 -17.67 -2.91 11.90
N LEU A 285 -18.05 -2.78 13.18
CA LEU A 285 -19.18 -3.51 13.77
C LEU A 285 -20.51 -3.22 13.05
N ARG A 286 -20.80 -1.96 12.73
CA ARG A 286 -22.01 -1.58 11.98
C ARG A 286 -22.04 -2.09 10.54
N SER A 287 -20.88 -2.21 9.90
CA SER A 287 -20.78 -2.68 8.51
C SER A 287 -20.77 -4.20 8.36
N ALA A 288 -20.56 -4.90 9.47
CA ALA A 288 -20.55 -6.36 9.51
C ALA A 288 -21.93 -6.93 9.92
N ALA A 289 -22.73 -6.16 10.67
CA ALA A 289 -24.14 -6.44 10.93
C ALA A 289 -25.01 -6.16 9.70
#